data_AF-A0A842I5Y2-F1
#
_entry.id   AF-A0A842I5Y2-F1
#
_cell.length_a   1.000
_cell.length_b   1.000
_cell.length_c   1.000
_cell.angle_alpha   90.00
_cell.angle_beta   90.00
_cell.angle_gamma   90.00
#
_symmetry.space_group_name_H-M   'P 1'
#
loop_
_entity.id
_entity.type
_entity.pdbx_description
1 polymer ?
#
loop_
_entity_poly.entity_id
_entity_poly.type
_entity_poly.pdbx_seq_one_letter_code
_entity_poly.pdbx_strand_id
1 'polypeptide(L)'
;MSFNFAPPPRTAQALAPTEGVADRRRPRLLLSAARHGLSLYRRDRDLPRLLTLAESRMPPLDALFTAEARIESARRTGAATYSFARHIEVLIALLAELRLTLHA
;
A
#
# COMPACT_ATOMS: atom_id res chain seq x y z
N MET A 1 -48.72 38.21 21.96
CA MET A 1 -49.06 37.23 20.90
C MET A 1 -47.75 36.69 20.35
N SER A 2 -47.39 35.46 20.72
CA SER A 2 -46.17 34.79 20.28
C SER A 2 -46.52 33.85 19.12
N PHE A 3 -45.81 33.94 18.00
CA PHE A 3 -45.76 32.86 17.02
C PHE A 3 -44.31 32.56 16.71
N ASN A 4 -43.85 31.50 17.36
CA ASN A 4 -42.54 30.88 17.19
C ASN A 4 -42.58 30.09 15.89
N PHE A 5 -41.82 30.49 14.87
CA PHE A 5 -41.68 29.74 13.62
C PHE A 5 -40.36 28.98 13.66
N ALA A 6 -40.40 27.71 14.05
CA ALA A 6 -39.27 26.82 13.91
C ALA A 6 -39.01 26.57 12.41
N PRO A 7 -37.80 26.76 11.88
CA PRO A 7 -37.51 26.36 10.51
C PRO A 7 -37.51 24.82 10.39
N PRO A 8 -38.04 24.25 9.29
CA PRO A 8 -38.07 22.80 9.06
C PRO A 8 -36.65 22.21 8.90
N PRO A 9 -36.48 20.89 9.14
CA PRO A 9 -35.18 20.23 9.15
C PRO A 9 -34.51 20.25 7.78
N ARG A 10 -33.18 20.46 7.76
CA ARG A 10 -32.33 20.29 6.56
C ARG A 10 -32.33 18.82 6.13
N THR A 11 -33.33 18.41 5.36
CA THR A 11 -33.27 17.20 4.56
C THR A 11 -32.49 17.48 3.28
N ALA A 12 -31.47 16.67 3.06
CA ALA A 12 -30.97 16.29 1.74
C ALA A 12 -30.52 17.44 0.80
N GLN A 13 -29.42 18.11 1.14
CA GLN A 13 -28.44 18.40 0.09
C GLN A 13 -27.49 17.23 0.00
N ALA A 14 -27.79 16.35 -0.94
CA ALA A 14 -26.88 15.35 -1.46
C ALA A 14 -25.66 16.06 -2.04
N LEU A 15 -24.60 16.19 -1.24
CA LEU A 15 -23.25 16.37 -1.77
C LEU A 15 -22.87 15.03 -2.38
N ALA A 16 -23.12 14.87 -3.68
CA ALA A 16 -22.57 13.77 -4.44
C ALA A 16 -21.06 13.72 -4.20
N PRO A 17 -20.48 12.61 -3.70
CA PRO A 17 -19.03 12.50 -3.62
C PRO A 17 -18.49 12.44 -5.05
N THR A 18 -17.95 13.55 -5.55
CA THR A 18 -17.12 13.60 -6.75
C THR A 18 -15.74 13.01 -6.47
N GLU A 19 -15.68 11.78 -5.97
CA GLU A 19 -14.42 11.12 -5.63
C GLU A 19 -14.29 9.80 -6.40
N GLY A 20 -14.85 9.76 -7.62
CA GLY A 20 -14.80 8.61 -8.53
C GLY A 20 -13.46 8.37 -9.23
N VAL A 21 -12.34 8.96 -8.77
CA VAL A 21 -11.03 8.85 -9.46
C VAL A 21 -9.86 8.52 -8.51
N ALA A 22 -10.02 8.66 -7.20
CA ALA A 22 -8.90 8.56 -6.25
C ALA A 22 -8.48 7.12 -5.88
N ASP A 23 -9.36 6.13 -6.06
CA ASP A 23 -9.16 4.80 -5.46
C ASP A 23 -8.44 3.79 -6.37
N ARG A 24 -8.48 3.96 -7.70
CA ARG A 24 -7.97 2.95 -8.65
C ARG A 24 -6.61 3.25 -9.30
N ARG A 25 -6.04 4.44 -9.08
CA ARG A 25 -4.74 4.82 -9.68
C ARG A 25 -3.52 4.40 -8.84
N ARG A 26 -3.74 4.07 -7.56
CA ARG A 26 -2.67 3.75 -6.60
C ARG A 26 -1.92 2.43 -6.84
N PRO A 27 -2.50 1.32 -7.37
CA PRO A 27 -1.71 0.10 -7.64
C PRO A 27 -0.73 0.27 -8.80
N ARG A 28 -1.07 1.05 -9.83
CA ARG A 28 -0.17 1.29 -10.97
C ARG A 28 1.01 2.19 -10.60
N LEU A 29 0.80 3.19 -9.74
CA LEU A 29 1.87 4.12 -9.35
C LEU A 29 2.94 3.45 -8.48
N LEU A 30 2.54 2.66 -7.47
CA LEU A 30 3.48 1.93 -6.62
C LEU A 30 4.29 0.91 -7.43
N LEU A 31 3.62 0.16 -8.29
CA LEU A 31 4.29 -0.81 -9.14
C LEU A 31 5.20 -0.12 -10.17
N SER A 32 4.81 1.04 -10.71
CA SER A 32 5.67 1.83 -11.59
C SER A 32 6.93 2.31 -10.87
N ALA A 33 6.78 2.87 -9.66
CA ALA A 33 7.92 3.30 -8.84
C ALA A 33 8.86 2.11 -8.52
N ALA A 34 8.29 0.97 -8.15
CA ALA A 34 9.06 -0.24 -7.88
C ALA A 34 9.84 -0.71 -9.12
N ARG A 35 9.23 -0.67 -10.31
CA ARG A 35 9.93 -1.03 -11.56
C ARG A 35 11.16 -0.16 -11.83
N HIS A 36 11.11 1.14 -11.53
CA HIS A 36 12.27 2.01 -11.66
C HIS A 36 13.35 1.75 -10.60
N GLY A 37 12.97 1.27 -9.41
CA GLY A 37 13.91 0.95 -8.33
C GLY A 37 14.63 -0.40 -8.47
N LEU A 38 14.25 -1.22 -9.46
CA LEU A 38 14.82 -2.57 -9.64
C LEU A 38 16.35 -2.59 -9.82
N SER A 39 16.92 -1.59 -10.51
CA SER A 39 18.38 -1.51 -10.71
C SER A 39 19.16 -1.19 -9.44
N LEU A 40 18.49 -0.71 -8.39
CA LEU A 40 19.09 -0.30 -7.13
C LEU A 40 18.99 -1.38 -6.04
N TYR A 41 18.22 -2.44 -6.30
CA TYR A 41 18.03 -3.54 -5.35
C TYR A 41 19.30 -4.37 -5.20
N ARG A 42 19.72 -4.56 -3.94
CA ARG A 42 20.84 -5.41 -3.57
C ARG A 42 20.37 -6.47 -2.59
N ARG A 43 20.22 -7.71 -3.07
CA ARG A 43 19.67 -8.85 -2.31
C ARG A 43 20.31 -9.01 -0.93
N ASP A 44 21.63 -9.04 -0.84
CA ASP A 44 22.36 -9.29 0.42
C ASP A 44 22.14 -8.22 1.50
N ARG A 45 21.82 -6.99 1.10
CA ARG A 45 21.62 -5.85 2.00
C ARG A 45 20.14 -5.58 2.27
N ASP A 46 19.35 -5.54 1.22
CA ASP A 46 17.97 -5.03 1.27
C ASP A 46 17.01 -6.09 1.79
N LEU A 47 17.17 -7.35 1.34
CA LEU A 47 16.30 -8.44 1.77
C LEU A 47 16.28 -8.63 3.30
N PRO A 48 17.41 -8.77 4.02
CA PRO A 48 17.38 -8.91 5.47
C PRO A 48 16.86 -7.66 6.20
N ARG A 49 16.98 -6.46 5.60
CA ARG A 49 16.46 -5.21 6.18
C ARG A 49 14.95 -5.10 6.10
N LEU A 50 14.36 -5.66 5.03
CA LEU A 50 12.93 -5.56 4.74
C LEU A 50 12.09 -6.55 5.54
N LEU A 51 12.66 -7.70 5.89
CA LEU A 51 12.00 -8.78 6.60
C LEU A 51 12.13 -8.64 8.12
N THR A 52 11.13 -9.14 8.82
CA THR A 52 11.20 -9.39 10.27
C THR A 52 11.98 -10.69 10.55
N LEU A 53 12.39 -10.89 11.80
CA LEU A 53 13.09 -12.12 12.22
C LEU A 53 12.26 -13.40 11.98
N ALA A 54 10.93 -13.30 12.01
CA ALA A 54 10.05 -14.42 11.70
C ALA A 54 10.04 -14.71 10.18
N GLU A 55 9.87 -13.67 9.37
CA GLU A 55 9.84 -13.75 7.90
C GLU A 55 11.20 -14.20 7.33
N SER A 56 12.33 -13.86 7.97
CA SER A 56 13.67 -14.25 7.49
C SER A 56 13.95 -15.76 7.54
N ARG A 57 13.08 -16.56 8.19
CA ARG A 57 13.17 -18.02 8.22
C ARG A 57 12.42 -18.70 7.07
N MET A 58 11.62 -17.93 6.33
CA MET A 58 10.82 -18.40 5.21
C MET A 58 11.61 -18.29 3.90
N PRO A 59 11.20 -18.99 2.83
CA PRO A 59 11.70 -18.72 1.48
C PRO A 59 11.53 -17.22 1.13
N PRO A 60 12.51 -16.59 0.44
CA PRO A 60 12.50 -15.15 0.20
C PRO A 60 11.21 -14.60 -0.43
N LEU A 61 10.64 -15.31 -1.40
CA LEU A 61 9.39 -14.89 -2.03
C LEU A 61 8.20 -14.95 -1.07
N ASP A 62 8.05 -16.04 -0.32
CA ASP A 62 6.96 -16.21 0.65
C ASP A 62 7.05 -15.18 1.78
N ALA A 63 8.28 -14.91 2.24
CA ALA A 63 8.58 -13.88 3.23
C ALA A 63 8.16 -12.49 2.73
N LEU A 64 8.50 -12.17 1.48
CA LEU A 64 8.17 -10.89 0.86
C LEU A 64 6.67 -10.74 0.55
N PHE A 65 5.97 -11.80 0.14
CA PHE A 65 4.51 -11.77 -0.01
C PHE A 65 3.82 -11.52 1.33
N THR A 66 4.31 -12.16 2.40
CA THR A 66 3.81 -11.94 3.76
C THR A 66 4.02 -10.48 4.19
N ALA A 67 5.21 -9.94 3.94
CA ALA A 67 5.54 -8.55 4.25
C ALA A 67 4.68 -7.55 3.45
N GLU A 68 4.44 -7.81 2.15
CA GLU A 68 3.58 -6.99 1.29
C GLU A 68 2.15 -6.98 1.79
N ALA A 69 1.57 -8.16 2.07
CA ALA A 69 0.20 -8.27 2.56
C ALA A 69 0.00 -7.51 3.88
N ARG A 70 0.99 -7.57 4.78
CA ARG A 70 0.98 -6.80 6.03
C ARG A 70 0.96 -5.29 5.75
N ILE A 71 1.78 -4.80 4.82
CA ILE A 71 1.84 -3.36 4.49
C ILE A 71 0.57 -2.90 3.76
N GLU A 72 0.03 -3.73 2.86
CA GLU A 72 -1.23 -3.46 2.17
C GLU A 72 -2.40 -3.39 3.14
N SER A 73 -2.43 -4.24 4.17
CA SER A 73 -3.41 -4.14 5.25
C SER A 73 -3.34 -2.79 5.97
N ALA A 74 -2.13 -2.32 6.31
CA ALA A 74 -1.91 -1.02 6.93
C ALA A 74 -2.31 0.14 6.01
N ARG A 75 -2.09 0.00 4.69
CA ARG A 75 -2.53 0.99 3.70
C ARG A 75 -4.06 1.10 3.66
N ARG A 76 -4.77 -0.03 3.65
CA ARG A 76 -6.24 -0.09 3.56
C ARG A 76 -6.92 0.46 4.81
N THR A 77 -6.34 0.21 5.97
CA THR A 77 -6.87 0.72 7.25
C THR A 77 -6.46 2.17 7.54
N GLY A 78 -5.57 2.75 6.73
CA GLY A 78 -5.03 4.09 6.97
C GLY A 78 -4.20 4.17 8.25
N ALA A 79 -3.54 3.07 8.62
CA ALA A 79 -2.77 3.00 9.87
C ALA A 79 -1.66 4.06 9.90
N ALA A 80 -1.46 4.69 11.06
CA ALA A 80 -0.38 5.68 11.24
C ALA A 80 1.03 5.09 11.02
N THR A 81 1.17 3.77 11.10
CA THR A 81 2.41 3.04 10.84
C THR A 81 2.66 2.76 9.36
N TYR A 82 1.72 3.10 8.46
CA TYR A 82 1.88 2.88 7.02
C TYR A 82 2.98 3.79 6.45
N SER A 83 3.95 3.17 5.78
CA SER A 83 5.00 3.87 5.03
C SER A 83 4.96 3.46 3.57
N PHE A 84 4.63 4.41 2.69
CA PHE A 84 4.63 4.19 1.24
C PHE A 84 6.04 3.83 0.73
N ALA A 85 7.08 4.44 1.29
CA ALA A 85 8.46 4.16 0.91
C ALA A 85 8.82 2.70 1.18
N ARG A 86 8.46 2.19 2.37
CA ARG A 86 8.67 0.77 2.71
C ARG A 86 7.86 -0.16 1.82
N HIS A 87 6.64 0.21 1.44
CA HIS A 87 5.85 -0.56 0.48
C HIS A 87 6.57 -0.68 -0.87
N ILE A 88 7.08 0.44 -1.40
CA ILE A 88 7.83 0.44 -2.66
C ILE A 88 9.08 -0.45 -2.55
N GLU A 89 9.84 -0.38 -1.45
CA GLU A 89 11.01 -1.24 -1.26
C GLU A 89 10.67 -2.74 -1.26
N VAL A 90 9.57 -3.14 -0.61
CA VAL A 90 9.10 -4.54 -0.63
C VAL A 90 8.66 -4.96 -2.03
N LEU A 91 7.96 -4.09 -2.77
CA LEU A 91 7.56 -4.37 -4.16
C LEU A 91 8.77 -4.47 -5.09
N ILE A 92 9.81 -3.66 -4.89
CA ILE A 92 11.09 -3.77 -5.62
C ILE A 92 11.68 -5.15 -5.37
N ALA A 93 11.81 -5.54 -4.10
CA ALA A 93 12.37 -6.83 -3.72
C ALA A 93 11.56 -8.00 -4.31
N LEU A 94 10.22 -7.96 -4.23
CA LEU A 94 9.34 -8.98 -4.82
C LEU A 94 9.59 -9.14 -6.32
N LEU A 95 9.58 -8.03 -7.06
CA LEU A 95 9.79 -8.07 -8.52
C LEU A 95 11.19 -8.56 -8.88
N ALA A 96 12.21 -8.21 -8.10
CA ALA A 96 13.58 -8.65 -8.32
C ALA A 96 13.73 -10.16 -8.04
N GLU A 97 13.23 -10.64 -6.90
CA GLU A 97 13.27 -12.05 -6.52
C GLU A 97 12.47 -12.91 -7.51
N LEU A 98 11.30 -12.45 -7.97
CA LEU A 98 10.51 -13.16 -8.99
C LEU A 98 11.29 -13.31 -10.30
N ARG A 99 12.03 -12.27 -10.71
CA ARG A 99 12.90 -12.38 -11.90
C ARG A 99 14.00 -13.40 -11.67
N LEU A 100 14.66 -13.37 -10.51
CA LEU A 100 15.72 -14.33 -10.19
C LEU A 100 15.20 -15.77 -10.22
N THR A 101 14.02 -16.04 -9.65
CA THR A 101 13.44 -17.39 -9.64
C THR A 101 12.93 -17.86 -10.99
N LEU A 102 12.52 -16.95 -11.87
CA LEU A 102 12.07 -17.30 -13.23
C LEU A 102 13.22 -17.53 -14.21
N HIS A 103 14.41 -16.97 -13.94
CA HIS A 103 15.60 -17.11 -14.78
C HIS A 103 16.63 -18.10 -14.21
N ALA A 104 16.32 -18.75 -13.08
CA ALA A 104 17.12 -19.79 -12.44
C ALA A 104 16.58 -21.17 -12.80
#